data_AF-A0A2W5N2M9-F1
#
_entry.id   AF-A0A2W5N2M9-F1
#
_cell.length_a   1.000
_cell.length_b   1.000
_cell.length_c   1.000
_cell.angle_alpha   90.00
_cell.angle_beta   90.00
_cell.angle_gamma   90.00
#
_symmetry.space_group_name_H-M   'P 1'
#
loop_
_entity.id
_entity.type
_entity.pdbx_description
1 polymer ?
#
loop_
_entity_poly.entity_id
_entity_poly.type
_entity_poly.pdbx_seq_one_letter_code
_entity_poly.pdbx_strand_id
1 'polypeptide(L)' 'AGVAGHLRIGMGARIGAKSGVMKDVPAGEEQLGAPAMPVKDFMRQVVALKRLTKPQKSE' A
#
# COMPACT_ATOMS: atom_id res chain seq x y z
N ALA A 1 -5.89 10.40 -1.44
CA ALA A 1 -4.78 9.73 -2.15
C ALA A 1 -4.19 10.71 -3.15
N GLY A 2 -2.96 10.53 -3.59
CA GLY A 2 -2.37 11.21 -4.73
C GLY A 2 -2.11 10.22 -5.86
N VAL A 3 -2.34 10.63 -7.10
CA VAL A 3 -2.13 9.81 -8.30
C VAL A 3 -1.24 10.58 -9.27
N ALA A 4 -0.16 9.96 -9.72
CA ALA A 4 0.69 10.55 -10.74
C ALA A 4 -0.06 10.65 -12.09
N GLY A 5 0.33 11.61 -12.93
CA GLY A 5 -0.28 11.75 -14.26
C GLY A 5 0.05 10.58 -15.18
N HIS A 6 -0.75 10.43 -16.25
CA HIS A 6 -0.56 9.43 -17.32
C HIS A 6 -0.66 7.96 -16.89
N LEU A 7 -1.39 7.68 -15.81
CA LEU A 7 -1.66 6.31 -15.34
C LEU A 7 -3.06 5.85 -15.77
N ARG A 8 -3.21 4.55 -15.98
CA ARG A 8 -4.51 3.89 -16.12
C ARG A 8 -4.96 3.33 -14.78
N ILE A 9 -6.14 3.73 -14.35
CA ILE A 9 -6.82 3.18 -13.17
C ILE A 9 -7.98 2.32 -13.66
N GLY A 10 -7.90 1.02 -13.39
CA GLY A 10 -8.91 0.06 -13.79
C GLY A 10 -10.23 0.27 -13.05
N MET A 11 -11.32 -0.11 -13.70
CA MET A 11 -12.66 -0.01 -13.11
C MET A 11 -12.75 -0.83 -11.82
N GLY A 12 -13.37 -0.24 -10.78
CA GLY A 12 -13.50 -0.88 -9.48
C GLY A 12 -12.21 -0.96 -8.65
N ALA A 13 -11.09 -0.40 -9.13
CA ALA A 13 -9.90 -0.26 -8.30
C ALA A 13 -10.18 0.61 -7.07
N ARG A 14 -9.61 0.23 -5.93
CA ARG A 14 -9.80 0.92 -4.64
C ARG A 14 -8.46 1.41 -4.11
N ILE A 15 -8.31 2.73 -4.01
CA ILE A 15 -7.09 3.36 -3.52
C ILE A 15 -7.34 3.91 -2.11
N GLY A 16 -6.62 3.42 -1.11
CA GLY A 16 -6.81 3.88 0.25
C GLY A 16 -6.36 5.32 0.49
N ALA A 17 -6.89 5.93 1.55
CA ALA A 17 -6.55 7.31 1.93
C ALA A 17 -5.03 7.47 2.12
N LYS A 18 -4.52 8.66 1.75
CA LYS A 18 -3.08 9.01 1.80
C LYS A 18 -2.14 8.10 0.98
N SER A 19 -2.65 7.24 0.10
CA SER A 19 -1.79 6.46 -0.79
C SER A 19 -1.19 7.32 -1.91
N GLY A 20 -0.01 6.93 -2.41
CA GLY A 20 0.68 7.57 -3.53
C GLY A 20 0.80 6.63 -4.73
N VAL A 21 -0.07 6.77 -5.72
CA VAL A 21 -0.14 5.89 -6.90
C VAL A 21 0.86 6.36 -7.96
N MET A 22 1.83 5.50 -8.28
CA MET A 22 2.94 5.81 -9.19
C MET A 22 2.99 4.90 -10.43
N LYS A 23 2.07 3.92 -10.52
CA LYS A 23 1.97 2.93 -11.60
C LYS A 23 0.51 2.67 -11.94
N ASP A 24 0.25 2.11 -13.11
CA ASP A 24 -1.09 1.65 -13.51
C ASP A 24 -1.67 0.69 -12.47
N VAL A 25 -2.97 0.80 -12.21
CA VAL A 25 -3.69 -0.03 -11.25
C VAL A 25 -4.71 -0.90 -11.98
N PRO A 26 -4.58 -2.24 -11.94
CA PRO A 26 -5.54 -3.16 -12.50
C PRO A 26 -6.97 -2.98 -11.97
N ALA A 27 -7.95 -3.41 -12.77
CA ALA A 27 -9.36 -3.36 -12.39
C ALA A 27 -9.63 -4.24 -11.14
N GLY A 28 -10.46 -3.72 -10.24
CA GLY A 28 -10.81 -4.41 -8.98
C GLY A 28 -9.70 -4.49 -7.94
N GLU A 29 -8.50 -4.00 -8.24
CA GLU A 29 -7.37 -4.11 -7.31
C GLU A 29 -7.44 -3.09 -6.18
N GLU A 30 -7.06 -3.51 -4.97
CA GLU A 30 -7.02 -2.65 -3.80
C GLU A 30 -5.57 -2.35 -3.40
N GLN A 31 -5.27 -1.07 -3.23
CA GLN A 31 -3.91 -0.55 -3.09
C GLN A 31 -3.78 0.40 -1.89
N LEU A 32 -2.66 0.29 -1.17
CA LEU A 32 -2.32 1.09 0.02
C LEU A 32 -0.86 1.53 0.02
N GLY A 33 -0.59 2.61 0.76
CA GLY A 33 0.77 3.09 1.03
C GLY A 33 1.27 4.15 0.05
N ALA A 34 2.45 4.69 0.32
CA ALA A 34 3.14 5.65 -0.54
C ALA A 34 4.63 5.23 -0.61
N PRO A 35 5.04 4.49 -1.66
CA PRO A 35 4.29 4.15 -2.89
C PRO A 35 3.13 3.17 -2.66
N ALA A 36 2.08 3.30 -3.46
CA ALA A 36 0.93 2.40 -3.44
C ALA A 36 1.32 0.99 -3.93
N MET A 37 0.89 -0.04 -3.20
CA MET A 37 1.08 -1.46 -3.52
C MET A 37 -0.15 -2.28 -3.10
N PRO A 38 -0.31 -3.55 -3.55
CA PRO A 38 -1.47 -4.36 -3.20
C PRO A 38 -1.64 -4.44 -1.68
N VAL A 39 -2.88 -4.35 -1.19
CA VAL A 39 -3.17 -4.29 0.27
C VAL A 39 -2.44 -5.37 1.07
N LYS A 40 -2.41 -6.60 0.56
CA LYS A 40 -1.76 -7.72 1.25
C LYS A 40 -0.28 -7.49 1.47
N ASP A 41 0.41 -6.89 0.51
CA ASP A 41 1.84 -6.62 0.60
C ASP A 41 2.13 -5.47 1.55
N PHE A 42 1.33 -4.40 1.47
CA PHE A 42 1.42 -3.30 2.42
C PHE A 42 1.24 -3.78 3.87
N MET A 43 0.21 -4.60 4.13
CA MET A 43 -0.05 -5.13 5.48
C MET A 43 1.09 -6.03 5.98
N ARG A 44 1.70 -6.84 5.10
CA ARG A 44 2.88 -7.64 5.45
C ARG A 44 4.05 -6.75 5.87
N GLN A 45 4.30 -5.65 5.13
CA GLN A 45 5.35 -4.68 5.49
C GLN A 45 5.08 -4.02 6.84
N VAL A 46 3.84 -3.59 7.10
CA VAL A 46 3.44 -3.02 8.39
C VAL A 46 3.68 -4.01 9.54
N VAL A 47 3.31 -5.28 9.36
CA VAL A 47 3.55 -6.33 10.34
C VAL A 47 5.04 -6.56 10.55
N ALA A 48 5.84 -6.60 9.48
CA ALA A 48 7.29 -6.75 9.57
C ALA A 48 7.93 -5.59 10.36
N LEU A 49 7.58 -4.35 10.04
CA LEU A 49 8.06 -3.17 10.76
C LEU A 49 7.65 -3.20 12.24
N LYS A 50 6.39 -3.56 12.54
CA LYS A 50 5.90 -3.70 13.92
C LYS A 50 6.66 -4.78 14.71
N ARG A 51 7.14 -5.84 14.04
CA ARG A 51 7.97 -6.87 14.68
C ARG A 51 9.39 -6.37 14.92
N LEU A 52 9.97 -5.63 13.98
CA LEU A 52 11.31 -5.05 14.12
C LEU A 52 11.39 -4.01 15.23
N THR A 53 10.34 -3.21 15.42
CA THR A 53 10.31 -2.15 16.45
C THR A 53 9.82 -2.63 17.81
N LYS A 54 9.40 -3.91 17.94
CA LYS A 54 9.07 -4.46 19.26
C LYS A 54 10.36 -4.59 20.06
N PRO A 55 10.46 -3.99 21.26
CA PRO A 55 11.59 -4.23 22.15
C PRO A 55 11.68 -5.73 22.43
N GLN A 56 12.89 -6.28 22.33
CA GLN A 56 13.16 -7.62 22.85
C GLN A 56 12.79 -7.60 24.32
N LYS A 57 11.97 -8.54 24.79
CA LYS A 57 11.81 -8.74 26.21
C LYS A 57 13.20 -9.15 26.72
N SER A 58 13.87 -8.25 27.44
CA SER A 58 14.98 -8.62 28.30
C SER A 58 14.39 -9.50 29.39
N GLU A 59 14.73 -10.77 29.33
CA GLU A 59 14.47 -11.75 30.38
C GLU A 59 15.39 -11.48 31.58
#